data_AF-A0A2V6F459-F1
#
_entry.id   AF-A0A2V6F459-F1
#
_cell.length_a   1.000
_cell.length_b   1.000
_cell.length_c   1.000
_cell.angle_alpha   90.00
_cell.angle_beta   90.00
_cell.angle_gamma   90.00
#
_symmetry.space_group_name_H-M   'P 1'
#
loop_
_entity.id
_entity.type
_entity.pdbx_description
1 polymer ?
#
loop_
_entity_poly.entity_id
_entity_poly.type
_entity_poly.pdbx_seq_one_letter_code
_entity_poly.pdbx_strand_id
1 'polypeptide(L)'
;MLKQNARKKGSAYYGGYETVCRFSWKLNNPAGTPQKCNLAFPLPASRAMYDEMPATLNGMDVLPQMQLKDATLMLARDLQPNEALDFRISFKSRGVSFWYFQVREAREIRDFLLTLTLPDLPKARLNYPGSCMTPTDIQPTNSARGCVLTFRLDHAISSQGMGVALPSLPQPGEMTNAVLGETERAWLLLFAILASTLALAQVRHAVLISILFGAATAFAYGLLGDFSDLLFGFLGTTGLILVPLLLVLAKLLTRVTRGTAIKALALLFLVIGILYPCAAGLDSGRQTLYLNLCAVGSLGFMAWVLASRLRNRSEEQTRANPAAQPG
;
A
#
# COMPACT_ATOMS: atom_id res chain seq x y z
N MET A 1 -13.58 8.55 20.74
CA MET A 1 -14.17 7.55 19.81
C MET A 1 -13.81 7.94 18.39
N LEU A 2 -13.31 7.01 17.58
CA LEU A 2 -12.85 7.26 16.22
C LEU A 2 -13.59 6.33 15.25
N LYS A 3 -14.52 6.87 14.46
CA LYS A 3 -15.30 6.10 13.48
C LYS A 3 -14.72 6.29 12.08
N GLN A 4 -14.56 5.21 11.33
CA GLN A 4 -14.12 5.29 9.93
C GLN A 4 -15.20 5.96 9.08
N ASN A 5 -14.78 6.90 8.25
CA ASN A 5 -15.64 7.60 7.30
C ASN A 5 -14.83 7.81 6.01
N ALA A 6 -14.84 6.78 5.15
CA ALA A 6 -14.18 6.80 3.86
C ALA A 6 -14.78 7.90 2.96
N ARG A 7 -13.93 8.63 2.25
CA ARG A 7 -14.37 9.74 1.38
C ARG A 7 -13.85 9.55 -0.02
N LYS A 8 -14.67 9.89 -1.01
CA LYS A 8 -14.30 9.89 -2.42
C LYS A 8 -14.12 11.32 -2.91
N LYS A 9 -13.02 11.61 -3.60
CA LYS A 9 -12.80 12.88 -4.31
C LYS A 9 -12.27 12.57 -5.70
N GLY A 10 -13.08 12.83 -6.73
CA GLY A 10 -12.81 12.32 -8.07
C GLY A 10 -12.86 10.79 -8.09
N SER A 11 -11.86 10.14 -8.70
CA SER A 11 -11.69 8.68 -8.66
C SER A 11 -11.02 8.17 -7.38
N ALA A 12 -10.34 9.04 -6.62
CA ALA A 12 -9.56 8.63 -5.46
C ALA A 12 -10.41 8.43 -4.20
N TYR A 13 -10.06 7.41 -3.42
CA TYR A 13 -10.62 7.14 -2.09
C TYR A 13 -9.63 7.53 -1.00
N TYR A 14 -10.14 8.16 0.06
CA TYR A 14 -9.34 8.58 1.21
C TYR A 14 -9.86 7.88 2.45
N GLY A 15 -8.94 7.25 3.20
CA GLY A 15 -9.21 6.72 4.52
C GLY A 15 -9.47 7.87 5.50
N GLY A 16 -10.74 8.29 5.60
CA GLY A 16 -11.17 9.35 6.49
C GLY A 16 -11.72 8.82 7.82
N TYR A 17 -11.84 9.72 8.78
CA TYR A 17 -12.53 9.44 10.04
C TYR A 17 -13.30 10.64 10.58
N GLU A 18 -14.18 10.32 11.51
CA GLU A 18 -14.78 11.24 12.46
C GLU A 18 -14.31 10.86 13.86
N THR A 19 -14.01 11.86 14.68
CA THR A 19 -13.57 11.68 16.05
C THR A 19 -14.42 12.50 17.00
N VAL A 20 -14.73 11.91 18.15
CA VAL A 20 -15.22 12.62 19.33
C VAL A 20 -14.12 12.53 20.38
N CYS A 21 -13.51 13.66 20.68
CA CYS A 21 -12.45 13.81 21.66
C CYS A 21 -13.03 14.34 22.97
N ARG A 22 -12.62 13.75 24.09
CA ARG A 22 -12.97 14.22 25.43
C ARG A 22 -11.71 14.15 26.27
N PHE A 23 -11.35 15.29 26.84
CA PHE A 23 -10.19 15.41 27.70
C PHE A 23 -10.61 16.00 29.04
N SER A 24 -9.99 15.49 30.10
CA SER A 24 -10.23 15.92 31.48
C SER A 24 -8.91 16.00 32.22
N TRP A 25 -8.72 17.08 32.98
CA TRP A 25 -7.55 17.27 33.81
C TRP A 25 -7.96 17.67 35.22
N LYS A 26 -7.23 17.12 36.19
CA LYS A 26 -7.17 17.63 37.55
C LYS A 26 -5.92 18.49 37.66
N LEU A 27 -6.13 19.78 37.87
CA LEU A 27 -5.05 20.77 37.98
C LEU A 27 -4.97 21.20 39.44
N ASN A 28 -3.76 21.48 39.93
CA ASN A 28 -3.56 22.06 41.25
C ASN A 28 -2.49 23.15 41.20
N ASN A 29 -2.60 24.14 42.10
CA ASN A 29 -1.50 25.05 42.40
C ASN A 29 -0.72 24.49 43.61
N PRO A 30 0.42 23.81 43.42
CA PRO A 30 1.20 23.27 44.53
C PRO A 30 1.98 24.35 45.29
N ALA A 31 2.00 25.60 44.80
CA ALA A 31 2.69 26.68 45.49
C ALA A 31 1.93 27.11 46.75
N GLY A 32 2.67 27.49 47.79
CA GLY A 32 2.12 28.10 49.00
C GLY A 32 1.62 29.54 48.81
N THR A 33 1.64 30.06 47.59
CA THR A 33 1.28 31.44 47.24
C THR A 33 0.29 31.48 46.08
N PRO A 34 -0.54 32.56 45.98
CA PRO A 34 -1.39 32.75 44.82
C PRO A 34 -0.57 32.84 43.53
N GLN A 35 -1.04 32.20 42.46
CA GLN A 35 -0.38 32.16 41.16
C GLN A 35 -1.30 32.68 40.07
N LYS A 36 -0.75 33.46 39.13
CA LYS A 36 -1.45 33.83 37.90
C LYS A 36 -1.09 32.80 36.84
N CYS A 37 -2.10 32.10 36.33
CA CYS A 37 -1.93 31.00 35.40
C CYS A 37 -2.76 31.23 34.13
N ASN A 38 -2.22 30.76 33.01
CA ASN A 38 -2.96 30.69 31.74
C ASN A 38 -3.20 29.22 31.41
N LEU A 39 -4.47 28.82 31.39
CA LEU A 39 -4.85 27.53 30.84
C LEU A 39 -4.78 27.63 29.32
N ALA A 40 -3.87 26.88 28.71
CA ALA A 40 -3.65 26.84 27.28
C ALA A 40 -4.07 25.47 26.72
N PHE A 41 -5.07 25.47 25.85
CA PHE A 41 -5.47 24.28 25.10
C PHE A 41 -5.14 24.46 23.60
N PRO A 42 -4.03 23.87 23.11
CA PRO A 42 -3.68 23.97 21.71
C PRO A 42 -4.65 23.14 20.87
N LEU A 43 -5.27 23.75 19.87
CA LEU A 43 -6.11 23.02 18.92
C LEU A 43 -5.23 22.09 18.08
N PRO A 44 -5.64 20.84 17.84
CA PRO A 44 -4.84 19.85 17.09
C PRO A 44 -4.32 20.31 15.73
N ALA A 45 -5.08 21.17 15.03
CA ALA A 45 -4.72 21.78 13.76
C ALA A 45 -5.38 23.16 13.60
N SER A 46 -4.64 24.11 13.02
CA SER A 46 -5.05 25.51 12.88
C SER A 46 -6.18 25.75 11.87
N ARG A 47 -6.40 24.82 10.94
CA ARG A 47 -7.44 24.90 9.89
C ARG A 47 -8.41 23.71 9.90
N ALA A 48 -8.55 23.05 11.05
CA ALA A 48 -9.54 21.98 11.20
C ALA A 48 -10.91 22.52 11.59
N MET A 49 -11.94 21.72 11.28
CA MET A 49 -13.28 21.95 11.78
C MET A 49 -13.41 21.32 13.17
N TYR A 50 -13.82 22.13 14.14
CA TYR A 50 -14.20 21.69 15.48
C TYR A 50 -15.67 22.01 15.67
N ASP A 51 -16.45 21.00 16.02
CA ASP A 51 -17.89 21.10 16.21
C ASP A 51 -18.26 20.58 17.60
N GLU A 52 -19.38 21.04 18.16
CA GLU A 52 -19.85 20.70 19.51
C GLU A 52 -18.71 20.75 20.55
N MET A 53 -18.13 21.95 20.75
CA MET A 53 -16.95 22.13 21.61
C MET A 53 -17.27 22.76 22.97
N PRO A 54 -17.84 22.05 23.95
CA PRO A 54 -17.99 22.58 25.30
C PRO A 54 -16.65 22.55 26.04
N ALA A 55 -16.39 23.59 26.82
CA ALA A 55 -15.26 23.67 27.74
C ALA A 55 -15.78 24.07 29.13
N THR A 56 -15.52 23.25 30.15
CA THR A 56 -15.99 23.49 31.51
C THR A 56 -14.83 23.54 32.50
N LEU A 57 -14.95 24.41 33.49
CA LEU A 57 -14.06 24.50 34.64
C LEU A 57 -14.90 24.39 35.92
N ASN A 58 -14.63 23.36 36.73
CA ASN A 58 -15.44 23.04 37.92
C ASN A 58 -16.95 22.91 37.60
N GLY A 59 -17.27 22.41 36.41
CA GLY A 59 -18.65 22.23 35.93
C GLY A 59 -19.31 23.48 35.31
N MET A 60 -18.66 24.65 35.38
CA MET A 60 -19.17 25.88 34.75
C MET A 60 -18.63 26.01 33.33
N ASP A 61 -19.48 26.43 32.38
CA ASP A 61 -19.05 26.73 31.01
C ASP A 61 -18.10 27.94 31.00
N VAL A 62 -16.91 27.74 30.44
CA VAL A 62 -15.85 28.75 30.34
C VAL A 62 -15.48 29.06 28.90
N LEU A 63 -16.09 28.39 27.92
CA LEU A 63 -15.80 28.63 26.50
C LEU A 63 -16.00 30.10 26.10
N PRO A 64 -17.07 30.81 26.51
CA PRO A 64 -17.25 32.23 26.16
C PRO A 64 -16.18 33.16 26.73
N GLN A 65 -15.43 32.73 27.75
CA GLN A 65 -14.38 33.50 28.41
C GLN A 65 -12.99 33.21 27.82
N MET A 66 -12.87 32.16 27.01
CA MET A 66 -11.61 31.77 26.38
C MET A 66 -11.30 32.65 25.18
N GLN A 67 -10.03 33.02 25.05
CA GLN A 67 -9.51 33.75 23.90
C GLN A 67 -8.80 32.78 22.96
N LEU A 68 -9.15 32.81 21.67
CA LEU A 68 -8.43 32.07 20.64
C LEU A 68 -7.24 32.90 20.15
N LYS A 69 -6.02 32.42 20.41
CA LYS A 69 -4.77 33.05 19.94
C LYS A 69 -3.87 31.98 19.35
N ASP A 70 -3.41 32.18 18.11
CA ASP A 70 -2.47 31.27 17.42
C ASP A 70 -2.91 29.78 17.47
N ALA A 71 -4.20 29.52 17.18
CA ALA A 71 -4.82 28.20 17.27
C ALA A 71 -4.77 27.56 18.67
N THR A 72 -4.69 28.36 19.72
CA THR A 72 -4.71 27.93 21.13
C THR A 72 -5.82 28.66 21.87
N LEU A 73 -6.64 27.94 22.61
CA LEU A 73 -7.63 28.51 23.52
C LEU A 73 -6.94 28.86 24.84
N MET A 74 -7.08 30.11 25.27
CA MET A 74 -6.41 30.67 26.44
C MET A 74 -7.44 31.16 27.46
N LEU A 75 -7.27 30.77 28.72
CA LEU A 75 -8.06 31.28 29.86
C LEU A 75 -7.12 31.70 30.99
N ALA A 76 -7.09 32.99 31.30
CA ALA A 76 -6.36 33.52 32.44
C ALA A 76 -7.10 33.24 33.75
N ARG A 77 -6.39 32.82 34.78
CA ARG A 77 -6.92 32.51 36.12
C ARG A 77 -5.93 32.91 37.20
N ASP A 78 -6.46 33.43 38.29
CA ASP A 78 -5.73 33.56 39.54
C ASP A 78 -6.07 32.34 40.41
N LEU A 79 -5.05 31.55 40.78
CA LEU A 79 -5.18 30.35 41.58
C LEU A 79 -4.73 30.61 43.01
N GLN A 80 -5.55 30.24 43.99
CA GLN A 80 -5.15 30.24 45.39
C GLN A 80 -4.17 29.10 45.70
N PRO A 81 -3.40 29.19 46.81
CA PRO A 81 -2.57 28.09 47.26
C PRO A 81 -3.37 26.80 47.43
N ASN A 82 -2.87 25.69 46.89
CA ASN A 82 -3.51 24.36 46.93
C ASN A 82 -4.92 24.29 46.30
N GLU A 83 -5.33 25.30 45.53
CA GLU A 83 -6.60 25.25 44.80
C GLU A 83 -6.55 24.15 43.74
N ALA A 84 -7.58 23.31 43.72
CA ALA A 84 -7.75 22.24 42.74
C ALA A 84 -8.85 22.61 41.74
N LEU A 85 -8.58 22.38 40.46
CA LEU A 85 -9.50 22.65 39.36
C LEU A 85 -9.78 21.37 38.56
N ASP A 86 -11.03 21.21 38.12
CA ASP A 86 -11.44 20.19 37.16
C ASP A 86 -11.72 20.86 35.82
N PHE A 87 -10.80 20.70 34.88
CA PHE A 87 -10.94 21.23 33.53
C PHE A 87 -11.35 20.12 32.57
N ARG A 88 -12.38 20.36 31.77
CA ARG A 88 -12.84 19.42 30.73
C ARG A 88 -13.09 20.15 29.44
N ILE A 89 -12.63 19.56 28.34
CA ILE A 89 -12.95 20.01 27.00
C ILE A 89 -13.29 18.81 26.13
N SER A 90 -14.29 18.98 25.27
CA SER A 90 -14.61 17.99 24.25
C SER A 90 -14.85 18.68 22.92
N PHE A 91 -14.71 17.94 21.83
CA PHE A 91 -15.07 18.40 20.50
C PHE A 91 -15.26 17.22 19.55
N LYS A 92 -16.04 17.46 18.51
CA LYS A 92 -16.11 16.64 17.32
C LYS A 92 -15.17 17.19 16.26
N SER A 93 -14.47 16.30 15.57
CA SER A 93 -13.65 16.67 14.42
C SER A 93 -13.59 15.54 13.40
N ARG A 94 -12.88 15.79 12.30
CA ARG A 94 -12.68 14.85 11.21
C ARG A 94 -11.27 14.96 10.66
N GLY A 95 -10.72 13.85 10.21
CA GLY A 95 -9.38 13.79 9.64
C GLY A 95 -9.25 12.73 8.55
N VAL A 96 -8.02 12.55 8.08
CA VAL A 96 -7.63 11.58 7.05
C VAL A 96 -6.35 10.86 7.45
N SER A 97 -6.16 9.65 6.96
CA SER A 97 -4.98 8.79 7.07
C SER A 97 -4.64 8.29 8.47
N PHE A 98 -4.53 9.16 9.48
CA PHE A 98 -4.20 8.76 10.84
C PHE A 98 -4.81 9.69 11.88
N TRP A 99 -5.04 9.14 13.07
CA TRP A 99 -5.31 9.90 14.29
C TRP A 99 -4.08 9.85 15.20
N TYR A 100 -3.72 10.99 15.78
CA TYR A 100 -2.46 11.16 16.51
C TYR A 100 -2.63 12.09 17.71
N PHE A 101 -2.03 11.72 18.84
CA PHE A 101 -1.94 12.49 20.05
C PHE A 101 -0.51 12.39 20.61
N GLN A 102 0.01 13.49 21.14
CA GLN A 102 1.34 13.53 21.72
C GLN A 102 1.40 14.57 22.82
N VAL A 103 2.07 14.23 23.91
CA VAL A 103 2.52 15.20 24.90
C VAL A 103 3.81 15.83 24.33
N ARG A 104 3.71 17.07 23.83
CA ARG A 104 4.78 17.69 23.02
C ARG A 104 6.04 18.01 23.82
N GLU A 105 5.88 18.42 25.06
CA GLU A 105 6.98 18.78 25.95
C GLU A 105 7.43 17.56 26.74
N ALA A 106 8.73 17.26 26.70
CA ALA A 106 9.31 16.20 27.51
C ALA A 106 9.20 16.59 28.99
N ARG A 107 8.33 15.90 29.70
CA ARG A 107 8.09 16.06 31.13
C ARG A 107 7.69 14.73 31.73
N GLU A 108 7.74 14.65 33.05
CA GLU A 108 7.15 13.52 33.76
C GLU A 108 5.63 13.50 33.56
N ILE A 109 5.12 12.35 33.16
CA ILE A 109 3.70 12.08 32.96
C ILE A 109 3.25 11.11 34.07
N ARG A 110 2.31 11.58 34.90
CA ARG A 110 1.69 10.81 35.98
C ARG A 110 0.20 10.67 35.75
N ASP A 111 -0.39 9.57 36.21
CA ASP A 111 -1.83 9.30 36.17
C ASP A 111 -2.48 9.54 34.80
N PHE A 112 -1.76 9.21 33.72
CA PHE A 112 -2.24 9.46 32.37
C PHE A 112 -2.97 8.25 31.81
N LEU A 113 -4.17 8.52 31.28
CA LEU A 113 -4.99 7.55 30.58
C LEU A 113 -5.50 8.15 29.27
N LEU A 114 -5.12 7.52 28.16
CA LEU A 114 -5.74 7.76 26.86
C LEU A 114 -6.45 6.48 26.42
N THR A 115 -7.73 6.60 26.12
CA THR A 115 -8.54 5.50 25.58
C THR A 115 -9.05 5.86 24.19
N LEU A 116 -8.68 5.05 23.20
CA LEU A 116 -9.13 5.20 21.82
C LEU A 116 -10.09 4.06 21.45
N THR A 117 -11.38 4.36 21.42
CA THR A 117 -12.41 3.42 20.95
C THR A 117 -12.53 3.47 19.44
N LEU A 118 -12.29 2.33 18.80
CA LEU A 118 -12.37 2.10 17.36
C LEU A 118 -13.52 1.11 17.09
N PRO A 119 -14.77 1.54 16.86
CA PRO A 119 -15.94 0.68 16.82
C PRO A 119 -15.95 -0.32 15.65
N ASP A 120 -15.26 0.02 14.55
CA ASP A 120 -15.33 -0.70 13.27
C ASP A 120 -13.94 -1.15 12.75
N LEU A 121 -12.89 -1.03 13.57
CA LEU A 121 -11.52 -1.46 13.20
C LEU A 121 -11.05 -2.59 14.13
N PRO A 122 -10.96 -3.84 13.64
CA PRO A 122 -10.52 -4.98 14.46
C PRO A 122 -9.00 -4.97 14.70
N LYS A 123 -8.57 -5.64 15.78
CA LYS A 123 -7.16 -5.75 16.19
C LYS A 123 -6.23 -6.21 15.06
N ALA A 124 -6.65 -7.18 14.24
CA ALA A 124 -5.85 -7.74 13.15
C ALA A 124 -5.52 -6.73 12.04
N ARG A 125 -6.24 -5.61 11.96
CA ARG A 125 -6.03 -4.55 10.97
C ARG A 125 -5.48 -3.27 11.59
N LEU A 126 -5.09 -3.31 12.87
CA LEU A 126 -4.46 -2.16 13.51
C LEU A 126 -3.08 -1.92 12.91
N ASN A 127 -2.81 -0.67 12.64
CA ASN A 127 -1.48 -0.19 12.33
C ASN A 127 -1.25 1.14 13.05
N TYR A 128 0.00 1.50 13.26
CA TYR A 128 0.39 2.67 14.02
C TYR A 128 1.18 3.64 13.13
N PRO A 129 0.96 4.96 13.26
CA PRO A 129 1.82 5.93 12.60
C PRO A 129 3.28 5.78 13.06
N GLY A 130 4.22 6.25 12.24
CA GLY A 130 5.63 6.29 12.64
C GLY A 130 5.83 7.02 13.97
N SER A 131 6.80 6.57 14.76
CA SER A 131 7.15 7.17 16.06
C SER A 131 6.04 7.17 17.11
N CYS A 132 5.05 6.27 16.97
CA CYS A 132 4.05 6.02 18.01
C CYS A 132 4.46 4.85 18.91
N MET A 133 4.16 4.98 20.19
CA MET A 133 4.17 3.85 21.12
C MET A 133 2.98 2.93 20.85
N THR A 134 3.12 1.66 21.22
CA THR A 134 2.01 0.71 21.20
C THR A 134 1.10 0.90 22.43
N PRO A 135 -0.19 0.53 22.34
CA PRO A 135 -1.09 0.55 23.48
C PRO A 135 -0.61 -0.40 24.59
N THR A 136 -0.82 -0.01 25.84
CA THR A 136 -0.63 -0.88 27.01
C THR A 136 -1.64 -2.02 27.09
N ASP A 137 -2.85 -1.82 26.55
CA ASP A 137 -3.88 -2.85 26.46
C ASP A 137 -4.74 -2.66 25.20
N ILE A 138 -5.24 -3.77 24.66
CA ILE A 138 -6.10 -3.82 23.46
C ILE A 138 -7.23 -4.82 23.72
N GLN A 139 -8.45 -4.30 23.86
CA GLN A 139 -9.66 -5.10 24.09
C GLN A 139 -10.60 -5.01 22.90
N PRO A 140 -11.36 -6.07 22.54
CA PRO A 140 -12.42 -5.95 21.56
C PRO A 140 -13.54 -5.03 22.07
N THR A 141 -14.26 -4.38 21.16
CA THR A 141 -15.52 -3.71 21.55
C THR A 141 -16.59 -4.74 21.92
N ASN A 142 -17.63 -4.32 22.64
CA ASN A 142 -18.79 -5.18 22.96
C ASN A 142 -19.44 -5.81 21.72
N SER A 143 -19.35 -5.14 20.57
CA SER A 143 -19.84 -5.63 19.27
C SER A 143 -18.89 -6.61 18.57
N ALA A 144 -17.68 -6.83 19.10
CA ALA A 144 -16.58 -7.59 18.50
C ALA A 144 -16.12 -7.15 17.09
N ARG A 145 -16.68 -6.06 16.54
CA ARG A 145 -16.32 -5.50 15.22
C ARG A 145 -15.12 -4.56 15.27
N GLY A 146 -14.79 -4.08 16.46
CA GLY A 146 -13.77 -3.08 16.69
C GLY A 146 -12.87 -3.41 17.88
N CYS A 147 -12.08 -2.43 18.29
CA CYS A 147 -11.25 -2.55 19.47
C CYS A 147 -11.18 -1.24 20.27
N VAL A 148 -10.74 -1.35 21.51
CA VAL A 148 -10.45 -0.25 22.42
C VAL A 148 -8.95 -0.34 22.71
N LEU A 149 -8.23 0.73 22.39
CA LEU A 149 -6.82 0.87 22.71
C LEU A 149 -6.68 1.69 23.98
N THR A 150 -5.91 1.19 24.94
CA THR A 150 -5.61 1.90 26.17
C THR A 150 -4.11 2.18 26.26
N PHE A 151 -3.77 3.45 26.43
CA PHE A 151 -2.43 3.92 26.74
C PHE A 151 -2.44 4.42 28.17
N ARG A 152 -1.66 3.78 29.02
CA ARG A 152 -1.53 4.12 30.43
C ARG A 152 -0.09 4.48 30.71
N LEU A 153 0.14 5.69 31.22
CA LEU A 153 1.48 6.17 31.58
C LEU A 153 1.44 6.63 33.03
N ASP A 154 2.36 6.11 33.82
CA ASP A 154 2.55 6.52 35.20
C ASP A 154 4.05 6.61 35.49
N HIS A 155 4.48 7.73 36.08
CA HIS A 155 5.90 8.08 36.28
C HIS A 155 6.76 7.89 35.02
N ALA A 156 6.22 8.25 33.84
CA ALA A 156 6.89 8.05 32.55
C ALA A 156 7.47 9.36 32.00
N ILE A 157 8.62 9.27 31.32
CA ILE A 157 9.16 10.36 30.50
C ILE A 157 9.13 9.90 29.05
N SER A 158 8.24 10.48 28.26
CA SER A 158 8.12 10.12 26.84
C SER A 158 7.66 11.32 26.01
N SER A 159 8.26 11.43 24.83
CA SER A 159 7.81 12.32 23.76
C SER A 159 7.23 11.53 22.59
N GLN A 160 7.07 10.20 22.71
CA GLN A 160 6.50 9.40 21.63
C GLN A 160 5.01 9.70 21.44
N GLY A 161 4.55 9.59 20.20
CA GLY A 161 3.14 9.73 19.86
C GLY A 161 2.30 8.54 20.30
N MET A 162 0.99 8.73 20.31
CA MET A 162 -0.02 7.70 20.49
C MET A 162 -1.04 7.89 19.38
N GLY A 163 -1.31 6.86 18.59
CA GLY A 163 -2.15 7.04 17.41
C GLY A 163 -2.57 5.74 16.75
N VAL A 164 -3.38 5.87 15.71
CA VAL A 164 -3.76 4.76 14.84
C VAL A 164 -3.70 5.23 13.39
N ALA A 165 -3.09 4.42 12.55
CA ALA A 165 -3.13 4.59 11.11
C ALA A 165 -4.38 3.88 10.58
N LEU A 166 -5.17 4.59 9.79
CA LEU A 166 -6.32 4.01 9.14
C LEU A 166 -5.90 3.10 7.99
N PRO A 167 -6.63 2.01 7.73
CA PRO A 167 -6.38 1.19 6.56
C PRO A 167 -6.43 2.01 5.27
N SER A 168 -5.48 1.78 4.38
CA SER A 168 -5.57 2.28 3.00
C SER A 168 -6.78 1.66 2.32
N LEU A 169 -7.49 2.47 1.55
CA LEU A 169 -8.56 2.01 0.68
C LEU A 169 -7.96 1.71 -0.68
N PRO A 170 -8.36 0.61 -1.35
CA PRO A 170 -7.93 0.33 -2.71
C PRO A 170 -8.24 1.51 -3.63
N GLN A 171 -7.24 1.98 -4.38
CA GLN A 171 -7.45 3.04 -5.36
C GLN A 171 -7.85 2.43 -6.71
N PRO A 172 -8.80 3.03 -7.45
CA PRO A 172 -9.01 2.69 -8.85
C PRO A 172 -7.70 2.85 -9.63
N GLY A 173 -7.41 1.89 -10.50
CA GLY A 173 -6.17 1.86 -11.28
C GLY A 173 -4.91 1.44 -10.50
N GLU A 174 -4.96 1.25 -9.17
CA GLU A 174 -3.78 0.82 -8.39
C GLU A 174 -3.25 -0.54 -8.85
N MET A 175 -4.16 -1.51 -9.03
CA MET A 175 -3.81 -2.84 -9.54
C MET A 175 -3.26 -2.76 -10.97
N THR A 176 -3.91 -1.98 -11.84
CA THR A 176 -3.45 -1.78 -13.21
C THR A 176 -2.05 -1.18 -13.24
N ASN A 177 -1.82 -0.10 -12.48
CA ASN A 177 -0.52 0.57 -12.42
C ASN A 177 0.57 -0.34 -11.86
N ALA A 178 0.25 -1.15 -10.84
CA ALA A 178 1.21 -2.10 -10.28
C ALA A 178 1.62 -3.16 -11.32
N VAL A 179 0.67 -3.66 -12.12
CA VAL A 179 0.95 -4.61 -13.20
C VAL A 179 1.71 -3.95 -14.36
N LEU A 180 1.29 -2.75 -14.77
CA LEU A 180 1.97 -1.99 -15.83
C LEU A 180 3.42 -1.63 -15.47
N GLY A 181 3.70 -1.39 -14.18
CA GLY A 181 5.06 -1.16 -13.69
C GLY A 181 6.01 -2.34 -13.90
N GLU A 182 5.48 -3.57 -14.03
CA GLU A 182 6.27 -4.77 -14.30
C GLU A 182 6.35 -5.13 -15.80
N THR A 183 5.58 -4.43 -16.64
CA THR A 183 5.50 -4.70 -18.09
C THR A 183 6.82 -4.50 -18.80
N GLU A 184 7.64 -3.52 -18.42
CA GLU A 184 8.95 -3.28 -19.05
C GLU A 184 9.88 -4.50 -18.89
N ARG A 185 9.95 -5.05 -17.67
CA ARG A 185 10.76 -6.23 -17.37
C ARG A 185 10.23 -7.47 -18.10
N ALA A 186 8.90 -7.64 -18.12
CA ALA A 186 8.24 -8.70 -18.85
C ALA A 186 8.56 -8.63 -20.34
N TRP A 187 8.46 -7.42 -20.92
CA TRP A 187 8.71 -7.16 -22.33
C TRP A 187 10.16 -7.45 -22.72
N LEU A 188 11.14 -7.06 -21.89
CA LEU A 188 12.55 -7.38 -22.11
C LEU A 188 12.79 -8.89 -22.14
N LEU A 189 12.24 -9.64 -21.19
CA LEU A 189 12.35 -11.09 -21.17
C LEU A 189 11.68 -11.72 -22.39
N LEU A 190 10.45 -11.30 -22.73
CA LEU A 190 9.72 -11.77 -23.91
C LEU A 190 10.51 -11.53 -25.19
N PHE A 191 11.02 -10.31 -25.38
CA PHE A 191 11.79 -9.95 -26.55
C PHE A 191 13.06 -10.79 -26.66
N ALA A 192 13.79 -10.97 -25.55
CA ALA A 192 14.99 -11.80 -25.51
C ALA A 192 14.69 -13.25 -25.89
N ILE A 193 13.68 -13.90 -25.28
CA ILE A 193 13.35 -15.31 -25.59
C ILE A 193 12.86 -15.47 -27.03
N LEU A 194 12.09 -14.52 -27.56
CA LEU A 194 11.59 -14.55 -28.94
C LEU A 194 12.74 -14.41 -29.92
N ALA A 195 13.56 -13.36 -29.77
CA ALA A 195 14.68 -13.08 -30.66
C ALA A 195 15.69 -14.23 -30.65
N SER A 196 16.12 -14.67 -29.46
CA SER A 196 17.09 -15.75 -29.32
C SER A 196 16.53 -17.07 -29.86
N THR A 197 15.29 -17.43 -29.54
CA THR A 197 14.75 -18.72 -30.00
C THR A 197 14.50 -18.74 -31.50
N LEU A 198 13.98 -17.66 -32.09
CA LEU A 198 13.75 -17.58 -33.54
C LEU A 198 15.08 -17.49 -34.32
N ALA A 199 16.07 -16.79 -33.80
CA ALA A 199 17.41 -16.73 -34.39
C ALA A 199 18.11 -18.10 -34.31
N LEU A 200 18.09 -18.74 -33.13
CA LEU A 200 18.56 -20.11 -32.97
C LEU A 200 17.81 -21.04 -33.90
N ALA A 201 16.49 -20.84 -34.07
CA ALA A 201 15.64 -21.60 -34.97
C ALA A 201 15.91 -21.36 -36.48
N GLN A 202 16.77 -20.39 -36.83
CA GLN A 202 17.03 -19.94 -38.20
C GLN A 202 15.75 -19.57 -38.98
N VAL A 203 14.79 -18.99 -38.28
CA VAL A 203 13.57 -18.47 -38.90
C VAL A 203 13.93 -17.26 -39.76
N ARG A 204 13.47 -17.26 -41.01
CA ARG A 204 13.64 -16.11 -41.91
C ARG A 204 12.96 -14.88 -41.29
N HIS A 205 13.67 -13.75 -41.25
CA HIS A 205 13.21 -12.50 -40.64
C HIS A 205 12.94 -12.58 -39.12
N ALA A 206 13.66 -13.43 -38.37
CA ALA A 206 13.52 -13.58 -36.92
C ALA A 206 13.50 -12.24 -36.14
N VAL A 207 14.37 -11.30 -36.50
CA VAL A 207 14.45 -9.97 -35.84
C VAL A 207 13.16 -9.18 -36.06
N LEU A 208 12.68 -9.07 -37.30
CA LEU A 208 11.45 -8.35 -37.63
C LEU A 208 10.23 -8.97 -36.94
N ILE A 209 10.14 -10.31 -36.94
CA ILE A 209 9.06 -11.02 -36.25
C ILE A 209 9.09 -10.69 -34.75
N SER A 210 10.27 -10.71 -34.12
CA SER A 210 10.42 -10.39 -32.70
C SER A 210 10.01 -8.96 -32.37
N ILE A 211 10.35 -8.00 -33.24
CA ILE A 211 9.93 -6.59 -33.11
C ILE A 211 8.41 -6.48 -33.22
N LEU A 212 7.79 -7.10 -34.22
CA LEU A 212 6.33 -7.05 -34.41
C LEU A 212 5.57 -7.65 -33.22
N PHE A 213 6.04 -8.79 -32.70
CA PHE A 213 5.45 -9.40 -31.50
C PHE A 213 5.67 -8.55 -30.25
N GLY A 214 6.85 -7.96 -30.09
CA GLY A 214 7.13 -7.02 -29.01
C GLY A 214 6.23 -5.78 -29.05
N ALA A 215 6.04 -5.19 -30.24
CA ALA A 215 5.16 -4.04 -30.43
C ALA A 215 3.68 -4.39 -30.18
N ALA A 216 3.20 -5.53 -30.69
CA ALA A 216 1.83 -5.99 -30.44
C ALA A 216 1.57 -6.27 -28.95
N THR A 217 2.57 -6.80 -28.25
CA THR A 217 2.50 -7.04 -26.80
C THR A 217 2.44 -5.71 -26.03
N ALA A 218 3.29 -4.74 -26.37
CA ALA A 218 3.25 -3.40 -25.77
C ALA A 218 1.90 -2.71 -26.00
N PHE A 219 1.33 -2.83 -27.21
CA PHE A 219 -0.01 -2.32 -27.52
C PHE A 219 -1.09 -2.98 -26.66
N ALA A 220 -1.04 -4.29 -26.44
CA ALA A 220 -2.00 -4.99 -25.59
C ALA A 220 -1.98 -4.48 -24.13
N TYR A 221 -0.79 -4.15 -23.61
CA TYR A 221 -0.68 -3.51 -22.29
C TYR A 221 -1.12 -2.04 -22.27
N GLY A 222 -0.92 -1.30 -23.36
CA GLY A 222 -1.49 0.04 -23.52
C GLY A 222 -3.02 0.01 -23.40
N LEU A 223 -3.67 -0.92 -24.09
CA LEU A 223 -5.12 -1.13 -23.99
C LEU A 223 -5.55 -1.56 -22.58
N LEU A 224 -4.75 -2.38 -21.88
CA LEU A 224 -5.02 -2.71 -20.49
C LEU A 224 -5.10 -1.45 -19.62
N GLY A 225 -4.15 -0.53 -19.78
CA GLY A 225 -4.14 0.77 -19.11
C GLY A 225 -5.43 1.54 -19.39
N ASP A 226 -5.66 1.87 -20.66
CA ASP A 226 -6.75 2.76 -21.09
C ASP A 226 -8.14 2.23 -20.70
N PHE A 227 -8.38 0.92 -20.86
CA PHE A 227 -9.71 0.35 -20.64
C PHE A 227 -9.96 -0.09 -19.19
N SER A 228 -8.93 -0.30 -18.38
CA SER A 228 -9.10 -0.71 -16.98
C SER A 228 -9.77 0.36 -16.12
N ASP A 229 -9.49 1.64 -16.37
CA ASP A 229 -10.05 2.75 -15.60
C ASP A 229 -11.44 3.17 -16.09
N LEU A 230 -11.79 2.86 -17.35
CA LEU A 230 -12.99 3.38 -18.01
C LEU A 230 -14.17 2.42 -18.04
N LEU A 231 -13.96 1.12 -18.32
CA LEU A 231 -15.05 0.21 -18.68
C LEU A 231 -15.22 -0.97 -17.72
N PHE A 232 -14.18 -1.79 -17.54
CA PHE A 232 -14.34 -3.15 -16.99
C PHE A 232 -13.54 -3.42 -15.71
N GLY A 233 -12.79 -2.43 -15.21
CA GLY A 233 -11.82 -2.66 -14.13
C GLY A 233 -10.63 -3.52 -14.60
N PHE A 234 -9.64 -3.70 -13.73
CA PHE A 234 -8.44 -4.50 -14.04
C PHE A 234 -8.78 -5.94 -14.50
N LEU A 235 -9.61 -6.66 -13.73
CA LEU A 235 -9.94 -8.05 -14.02
C LEU A 235 -10.73 -8.22 -15.32
N GLY A 236 -11.71 -7.34 -15.56
CA GLY A 236 -12.53 -7.40 -16.77
C GLY A 236 -11.73 -7.09 -18.02
N THR A 237 -10.90 -6.04 -18.00
CA THR A 237 -10.03 -5.70 -19.13
C THR A 237 -8.96 -6.77 -19.38
N THR A 238 -8.40 -7.37 -18.32
CA THR A 238 -7.46 -8.48 -18.45
C THR A 238 -8.10 -9.67 -19.15
N GLY A 239 -9.30 -10.08 -18.72
CA GLY A 239 -10.00 -11.25 -19.29
C GLY A 239 -10.54 -11.03 -20.70
N LEU A 240 -11.01 -9.82 -21.02
CA LEU A 240 -11.66 -9.52 -22.30
C LEU A 240 -10.71 -9.00 -23.38
N ILE A 241 -9.60 -8.36 -22.99
CA ILE A 241 -8.69 -7.70 -23.93
C ILE A 241 -7.29 -8.35 -23.89
N LEU A 242 -6.63 -8.32 -22.73
CA LEU A 242 -5.22 -8.75 -22.65
C LEU A 242 -5.05 -10.24 -22.98
N VAL A 243 -5.78 -11.11 -22.28
CA VAL A 243 -5.66 -12.57 -22.44
C VAL A 243 -6.00 -13.00 -23.88
N PRO A 244 -7.13 -12.58 -24.50
CA PRO A 244 -7.43 -12.94 -25.88
C PRO A 244 -6.37 -12.47 -26.88
N LEU A 245 -5.86 -11.24 -26.75
CA LEU A 245 -4.82 -10.73 -27.64
C LEU A 245 -3.54 -11.54 -27.54
N LEU A 246 -3.07 -11.83 -26.32
CA LEU A 246 -1.85 -12.62 -26.13
C LEU A 246 -2.03 -14.08 -26.56
N LEU A 247 -3.23 -14.67 -26.41
CA LEU A 247 -3.54 -16.00 -26.96
C LEU A 247 -3.52 -16.02 -28.49
N VAL A 248 -4.04 -14.98 -29.14
CA VAL A 248 -3.96 -14.84 -30.60
C VAL A 248 -2.50 -14.72 -31.05
N LEU A 249 -1.69 -13.91 -30.36
CA LEU A 249 -0.26 -13.80 -30.64
C LEU A 249 0.45 -15.16 -30.43
N ALA A 250 0.24 -15.83 -29.30
CA ALA A 250 0.81 -17.15 -29.04
C ALA A 250 0.43 -18.17 -30.13
N LYS A 251 -0.83 -18.15 -30.60
CA LYS A 251 -1.29 -18.99 -31.71
C LYS A 251 -0.60 -18.63 -33.03
N LEU A 252 -0.43 -17.35 -33.34
CA LEU A 252 0.31 -16.90 -34.52
C LEU A 252 1.78 -17.34 -34.45
N LEU A 253 2.40 -17.29 -33.27
CA LEU A 253 3.77 -17.76 -33.07
C LEU A 253 3.93 -19.24 -33.44
N THR A 254 2.94 -20.09 -33.11
CA THR A 254 2.94 -21.50 -33.52
C THR A 254 2.83 -21.74 -35.02
N ARG A 255 2.44 -20.73 -35.80
CA ARG A 255 2.38 -20.80 -37.27
C ARG A 255 3.68 -20.34 -37.94
N VAL A 256 4.58 -19.68 -37.22
CA VAL A 256 5.85 -19.16 -37.77
C VAL A 256 6.78 -20.29 -38.19
N THR A 257 6.88 -21.36 -37.41
CA THR A 257 7.60 -22.58 -37.78
C THR A 257 7.07 -23.79 -37.03
N ARG A 258 7.37 -25.00 -37.50
CA ARG A 258 6.91 -26.27 -36.92
C ARG A 258 7.95 -26.80 -35.95
N GLY A 259 7.52 -27.24 -34.76
CA GLY A 259 8.40 -27.90 -33.80
C GLY A 259 7.91 -27.82 -32.35
N THR A 260 8.43 -28.67 -31.49
CA THR A 260 8.14 -28.67 -30.04
C THR A 260 8.68 -27.41 -29.36
N ALA A 261 9.85 -26.91 -29.80
CA ALA A 261 10.45 -25.69 -29.27
C ALA A 261 9.54 -24.46 -29.43
N ILE A 262 8.82 -24.31 -30.55
CA ILE A 262 7.90 -23.18 -30.75
C ILE A 262 6.64 -23.30 -29.89
N LYS A 263 6.13 -24.51 -29.68
CA LYS A 263 5.00 -24.71 -28.75
C LYS A 263 5.38 -24.33 -27.33
N ALA A 264 6.59 -24.72 -26.89
CA ALA A 264 7.14 -24.34 -25.61
C ALA A 264 7.41 -22.82 -25.52
N LEU A 265 7.91 -22.19 -26.60
CA LEU A 265 8.08 -20.74 -26.68
C LEU A 265 6.74 -20.00 -26.58
N ALA A 266 5.69 -20.47 -27.24
CA ALA A 266 4.36 -19.89 -27.16
C ALA A 266 3.76 -20.01 -25.74
N LEU A 267 4.02 -21.13 -25.04
CA LEU A 267 3.64 -21.26 -23.64
C LEU A 267 4.42 -20.28 -22.76
N LEU A 268 5.75 -20.21 -22.93
CA LEU A 268 6.60 -19.29 -22.17
C LEU A 268 6.22 -17.82 -22.43
N PHE A 269 5.84 -17.49 -23.66
CA PHE A 269 5.29 -16.20 -24.03
C PHE A 269 4.04 -15.84 -23.22
N LEU A 270 3.10 -16.78 -23.04
CA LEU A 270 1.92 -16.55 -22.21
C LEU A 270 2.25 -16.45 -20.72
N VAL A 271 3.19 -17.26 -20.23
CA VAL A 271 3.63 -17.21 -18.83
C VAL A 271 4.26 -15.86 -18.52
N ILE A 272 5.21 -15.41 -19.33
CA ILE A 272 5.89 -14.13 -19.11
C ILE A 272 5.00 -12.94 -19.49
N GLY A 273 4.07 -13.10 -20.44
CA GLY A 273 3.17 -12.03 -20.87
C GLY A 273 1.89 -11.87 -20.04
N ILE A 274 1.53 -12.83 -19.19
CA ILE A 274 0.31 -12.74 -18.37
C ILE A 274 0.64 -13.04 -16.91
N LEU A 275 1.19 -14.23 -16.64
CA LEU A 275 1.37 -14.69 -15.27
C LEU A 275 2.43 -13.87 -14.53
N TYR A 276 3.57 -13.56 -15.16
CA TYR A 276 4.64 -12.78 -14.51
C TYR A 276 4.19 -11.36 -14.10
N PRO A 277 3.70 -10.48 -15.00
CA PRO A 277 3.32 -9.11 -14.63
C PRO A 277 2.17 -9.09 -13.64
N CYS A 278 1.20 -10.00 -13.76
CA CYS A 278 0.12 -10.11 -12.79
C CYS A 278 0.62 -10.57 -11.41
N ALA A 279 1.49 -11.59 -11.34
CA ALA A 279 2.03 -12.05 -10.06
C ALA A 279 2.93 -10.99 -9.41
N ALA A 280 3.84 -10.38 -10.18
CA ALA A 280 4.77 -9.38 -9.69
C ALA A 280 4.08 -8.04 -9.34
N GLY A 281 3.07 -7.64 -10.10
CA GLY A 281 2.29 -6.43 -9.80
C GLY A 281 1.39 -6.59 -8.57
N LEU A 282 0.75 -7.74 -8.40
CA LEU A 282 -0.17 -7.99 -7.29
C LEU A 282 0.54 -8.41 -5.99
N ASP A 283 1.78 -8.87 -6.06
CA ASP A 283 2.62 -9.24 -4.90
C ASP A 283 3.98 -8.51 -4.98
N SER A 284 3.94 -7.22 -4.61
CA SER A 284 5.10 -6.34 -4.63
C SER A 284 6.27 -6.82 -3.77
N GLY A 285 5.99 -7.59 -2.71
CA GLY A 285 7.01 -8.15 -1.81
C GLY A 285 7.89 -9.23 -2.45
N ARG A 286 7.46 -9.82 -3.58
CA ARG A 286 8.15 -10.94 -4.25
C ARG A 286 8.47 -10.69 -5.72
N GLN A 287 8.41 -9.45 -6.19
CA GLN A 287 8.72 -9.06 -7.59
C GLN A 287 10.01 -9.70 -8.11
N THR A 288 11.11 -9.53 -7.39
CA THR A 288 12.43 -10.05 -7.76
C THR A 288 12.45 -11.59 -7.84
N LEU A 289 11.69 -12.26 -6.97
CA LEU A 289 11.58 -13.72 -7.00
C LEU A 289 10.89 -14.18 -8.30
N TYR A 290 9.75 -13.58 -8.65
CA TYR A 290 9.02 -13.91 -9.88
C TYR A 290 9.86 -13.66 -11.13
N LEU A 291 10.60 -12.55 -11.16
CA LEU A 291 11.50 -12.23 -12.26
C LEU A 291 12.61 -13.28 -12.41
N ASN A 292 13.26 -13.63 -11.31
CA ASN A 292 14.34 -14.61 -11.31
C ASN A 292 13.84 -16.01 -11.73
N LEU A 293 12.66 -16.42 -11.29
CA LEU A 293 12.05 -17.69 -11.72
C LEU A 293 11.80 -17.71 -13.24
N CYS A 294 11.27 -16.61 -13.79
CA CYS A 294 11.05 -16.49 -15.24
C CYS A 294 12.38 -16.46 -16.01
N ALA A 295 13.39 -15.76 -15.50
CA ALA A 295 14.71 -15.69 -16.11
C ALA A 295 15.42 -17.06 -16.12
N VAL A 296 15.41 -17.78 -15.00
CA VAL A 296 15.99 -19.15 -14.92
C VAL A 296 15.25 -20.11 -15.85
N GLY A 297 13.91 -20.06 -15.88
CA GLY A 297 13.11 -20.87 -16.81
C GLY A 297 13.43 -20.56 -18.28
N SER A 298 13.60 -19.27 -18.61
CA SER A 298 13.97 -18.82 -19.96
C SER A 298 15.36 -19.28 -20.36
N LEU A 299 16.34 -19.19 -19.46
CA LEU A 299 17.71 -19.68 -19.69
C LEU A 299 17.74 -21.20 -19.90
N GLY A 300 17.05 -21.96 -19.04
CA GLY A 300 16.96 -23.41 -19.18
C GLY A 300 16.32 -23.83 -20.49
N PHE A 301 15.26 -23.13 -20.90
CA PHE A 301 14.61 -23.34 -22.20
C PHE A 301 15.55 -23.04 -23.37
N MET A 302 16.26 -21.91 -23.36
CA MET A 302 17.22 -21.56 -24.42
C MET A 302 18.38 -22.56 -24.50
N ALA A 303 18.89 -23.01 -23.36
CA ALA A 303 19.94 -24.04 -23.29
C ALA A 303 19.44 -25.36 -23.91
N TRP A 304 18.20 -25.76 -23.62
CA TRP A 304 17.59 -26.94 -24.23
C TRP A 304 17.45 -26.80 -25.75
N VAL A 305 16.96 -25.67 -26.25
CA VAL A 305 16.86 -25.39 -27.69
C VAL A 305 18.24 -25.47 -28.35
N LEU A 306 19.26 -24.86 -27.76
CA LEU A 306 20.63 -24.89 -28.27
C LEU A 306 21.20 -26.33 -28.30
N ALA A 307 21.08 -27.08 -27.20
CA ALA A 307 21.56 -28.45 -27.11
C ALA A 307 20.86 -29.37 -28.12
N SER A 308 19.54 -29.22 -28.29
CA SER A 308 18.78 -29.99 -29.28
C SER A 308 19.27 -29.75 -30.71
N ARG A 309 19.69 -28.52 -31.03
CA ARG A 309 20.26 -28.18 -32.34
C ARG A 309 21.66 -28.73 -32.55
N LEU A 310 22.52 -28.64 -31.54
CA LEU A 310 23.88 -29.17 -31.63
C LEU A 310 23.86 -30.69 -31.85
N ARG A 311 22.97 -31.42 -31.15
CA ARG A 311 22.79 -32.85 -31.36
C ARG A 311 22.33 -33.19 -32.78
N ASN A 312 21.30 -32.50 -33.27
CA ASN A 312 20.79 -32.76 -34.62
C ASN A 312 21.82 -32.47 -35.71
N ARG A 313 22.65 -31.41 -35.55
CA ARG A 313 23.76 -31.13 -36.49
C ARG A 313 24.84 -32.21 -36.46
N SER A 314 25.18 -32.73 -35.28
CA SER A 314 26.12 -33.84 -35.15
C SER A 314 25.60 -35.09 -35.89
N GLU A 315 24.31 -35.43 -35.70
CA GLU A 315 23.69 -36.58 -36.36
C GLU A 315 23.62 -36.42 -37.90
N GLU A 316 23.33 -35.21 -38.40
CA GLU A 316 23.37 -34.91 -39.84
C GLU A 316 24.78 -35.03 -40.42
N GLN A 317 25.81 -34.54 -39.71
CA GLN A 317 27.21 -34.68 -40.13
C GLN A 317 27.69 -36.13 -40.13
N THR A 318 27.32 -36.93 -39.12
CA THR A 318 27.66 -38.37 -39.07
C THR A 318 26.97 -39.16 -40.19
N ARG A 319 25.71 -38.83 -40.52
CA ARG A 319 25.00 -39.47 -41.65
C ARG A 319 25.53 -39.04 -43.02
N ALA A 320 26.02 -37.82 -43.14
CA ALA A 320 26.59 -37.30 -44.39
C ALA A 320 28.00 -37.85 -44.69
N ASN A 321 28.69 -38.46 -43.71
CA ASN A 321 30.06 -38.96 -43.89
C ASN A 321 30.23 -40.40 -43.37
N PRO A 322 29.77 -41.43 -44.11
CA PRO A 322 29.85 -42.83 -43.68
C PRO A 322 31.26 -43.45 -43.75
N ALA A 323 32.27 -42.73 -44.24
CA ALA A 323 33.62 -43.26 -44.53
C ALA A 323 34.58 -43.33 -43.33
N ALA A 324 34.07 -43.33 -42.09
CA ALA A 324 34.89 -43.48 -40.89
C ALA A 324 34.36 -44.61 -39.98
N GLN A 325 34.24 -45.82 -40.54
CA GLN A 325 34.26 -47.04 -39.72
C GLN A 325 35.65 -47.67 -39.87
N PRO A 326 36.44 -47.80 -38.78
CA PRO A 326 37.65 -48.60 -38.82
C PRO A 326 37.24 -50.08 -38.83
N GLY A 327 37.75 -50.84 -39.82
CA GLY A 327 37.71 -52.30 -39.84
C GLY A 327 38.66 -52.92 -38.83
#